data_AF-A0A9N9YYX3-F1
#
_entry.id   AF-A0A9N9YYX3-F1
#
_cell.length_a   1.000
_cell.length_b   1.000
_cell.length_c   1.000
_cell.angle_alpha   90.00
_cell.angle_beta   90.00
_cell.angle_gamma   90.00
#
_symmetry.space_group_name_H-M   'P 1'
#
loop_
_entity.id
_entity.type
_entity.pdbx_description
1 polymer ?
#
loop_
_entity_poly.entity_id
_entity_poly.type
_entity_poly.pdbx_seq_one_letter_code
_entity_poly.pdbx_strand_id
1 'polypeptide(L)'
;MHISRAVILGLAGLSRLVVATEDTNATDTLIDLNSQAIDALQDAAADDTQTTKRANGCSLSNASVRRDWKYLSSNERKDYINAVLCLTKKPSKADPAFAPGARTRYDDFVAVHINQTLSIHGTGNFLTWHRYFTWAYETALRTECGYKGAQPYWNWFDGSNFKSSPLFDGSDTSMSGDGSFVQHDGALSGLNNIYIPSGNGGGCLKDGPFKGLTVNLGPVSPGMAGMAASPTGPMGYNPRCLRRDLSSYPVDTWFTARNLFNVTLGAASGSIAAFQNELQGRFGDQFLGMHAAGHFTMGGDSADLFSSPNDPIFFLHHAMVDRLYWVWQALHPRVAKDIFGTITILNLPPSRDALKTDALNMGVNAPTINIADALDTLGNSPFCYIYL
;
A
#
# COMPACT_ATOMS: atom_id res chain seq x y z
N MET A 1 -39.97 48.53 29.90
CA MET A 1 -39.55 47.29 30.60
C MET A 1 -39.82 46.13 29.65
N HIS A 2 -38.85 45.83 28.78
CA HIS A 2 -38.95 44.79 27.76
C HIS A 2 -38.19 43.55 28.22
N ILE A 3 -38.88 42.42 28.27
CA ILE A 3 -38.31 41.11 28.59
C ILE A 3 -37.87 40.48 27.27
N SER A 4 -36.56 40.48 27.00
CA SER A 4 -35.96 39.75 25.88
C SER A 4 -35.83 38.27 26.24
N ARG A 5 -36.50 37.41 25.46
CA ARG A 5 -36.23 35.97 25.44
C ARG A 5 -34.98 35.72 24.60
N ALA A 6 -33.93 35.22 25.23
CA ALA A 6 -32.77 34.68 24.54
C ALA A 6 -33.18 33.36 23.85
N VAL A 7 -33.00 33.30 22.53
CA VAL A 7 -33.10 32.07 21.74
C VAL A 7 -31.74 31.40 21.79
N ILE A 8 -31.65 30.25 22.46
CA ILE A 8 -30.51 29.35 22.38
C ILE A 8 -30.71 28.52 21.10
N LEU A 9 -29.97 28.86 20.04
CA LEU A 9 -29.81 28.00 18.88
C LEU A 9 -28.69 27.00 19.18
N GLY A 10 -29.09 25.82 19.71
CA GLY A 10 -28.23 24.64 19.71
C GLY A 10 -28.30 23.98 18.35
N LEU A 11 -27.25 24.14 17.54
CA LEU A 11 -27.02 23.31 16.35
C LEU A 11 -26.40 21.99 16.83
N ALA A 12 -27.26 21.01 17.10
CA ALA A 12 -26.86 19.62 17.21
C ALA A 12 -26.56 19.08 15.79
N GLY A 13 -25.30 19.16 15.37
CA GLY A 13 -24.78 18.33 14.30
C GLY A 13 -24.77 16.89 14.79
N LEU A 14 -25.82 16.13 14.47
CA LEU A 14 -25.86 14.69 14.70
C LEU A 14 -24.86 14.03 13.74
N SER A 15 -23.62 13.85 14.19
CA SER A 15 -22.72 12.86 13.58
C SER A 15 -23.43 11.52 13.63
N ARG A 16 -23.83 11.02 12.45
CA ARG A 16 -24.29 9.64 12.32
C ARG A 16 -23.07 8.73 12.47
N LEU A 17 -22.70 8.44 13.70
CA LEU A 17 -21.89 7.26 14.01
C LEU A 17 -22.75 6.05 13.65
N VAL A 18 -22.59 5.56 12.42
CA VAL A 18 -23.13 4.26 12.03
C VAL A 18 -22.38 3.23 12.85
N VAL A 19 -23.09 2.60 13.79
CA VAL A 19 -22.60 1.39 14.45
C VAL A 19 -22.57 0.31 13.38
N ALA A 20 -21.37 -0.08 12.94
CA ALA A 20 -21.21 -1.24 12.08
C ALA A 20 -21.76 -2.47 12.83
N THR A 21 -22.91 -2.98 12.37
CA THR A 21 -23.43 -4.27 12.81
C THR A 21 -22.71 -5.38 12.06
N GLU A 22 -22.73 -6.61 12.56
CA GLU A 22 -22.08 -7.78 11.93
C GLU A 22 -22.54 -8.05 10.47
N ASP A 23 -23.60 -7.37 10.01
CA ASP A 23 -24.20 -7.51 8.67
C ASP A 23 -23.73 -6.45 7.63
N THR A 24 -22.89 -5.47 7.99
CA THR A 24 -22.41 -4.49 7.00
C THR A 24 -21.29 -5.04 6.13
N ASN A 25 -21.49 -5.01 4.81
CA ASN A 25 -20.46 -5.34 3.82
C ASN A 25 -19.24 -4.42 4.00
N ALA A 26 -18.03 -5.00 4.06
CA ALA A 26 -16.79 -4.26 4.21
C ALA A 26 -16.54 -3.25 3.06
N THR A 27 -17.02 -3.57 1.86
CA THR A 27 -16.96 -2.66 0.71
C THR A 27 -17.80 -1.41 0.94
N ASP A 28 -19.06 -1.56 1.36
CA ASP A 28 -19.96 -0.44 1.63
C ASP A 28 -19.44 0.42 2.79
N THR A 29 -18.93 -0.24 3.83
CA THR A 29 -18.28 0.42 4.97
C THR A 29 -17.10 1.27 4.52
N LEU A 30 -16.26 0.76 3.63
CA LEU A 30 -15.10 1.50 3.12
C LEU A 30 -15.50 2.70 2.24
N ILE A 31 -16.58 2.59 1.47
CA ILE A 31 -17.14 3.71 0.68
C ILE A 31 -17.64 4.81 1.62
N ASP A 32 -18.38 4.44 2.67
CA ASP A 32 -18.88 5.38 3.67
C ASP A 32 -17.73 6.09 4.41
N LEU A 33 -16.74 5.33 4.89
CA LEU A 33 -15.53 5.88 5.52
C LEU A 33 -14.76 6.84 4.60
N ASN A 34 -14.67 6.53 3.30
CA ASN A 34 -14.03 7.44 2.33
C ASN A 34 -14.84 8.73 2.15
N SER A 35 -16.18 8.64 2.15
CA SER A 35 -17.05 9.82 2.07
C SER A 35 -16.88 10.70 3.31
N GLN A 36 -16.90 10.11 4.50
CA GLN A 36 -16.63 10.81 5.75
C GLN A 36 -15.22 11.45 5.77
N ALA A 37 -14.21 10.78 5.21
CA ALA A 37 -12.87 11.34 5.09
C ALA A 37 -12.83 12.56 4.16
N ILE A 38 -13.53 12.53 3.03
CA ILE A 38 -13.66 13.69 2.14
C ILE A 38 -14.38 14.84 2.85
N ASP A 39 -15.49 14.58 3.54
CA ASP A 39 -16.25 15.60 4.27
C ASP A 39 -15.37 16.24 5.37
N ALA A 40 -14.63 15.44 6.14
CA ALA A 40 -13.70 15.93 7.16
C ALA A 40 -12.59 16.83 6.56
N LEU A 41 -12.08 16.49 5.37
CA LEU A 41 -11.09 17.32 4.68
C LEU A 41 -11.70 18.62 4.13
N GLN A 42 -12.95 18.59 3.67
CA GLN A 42 -13.68 19.78 3.24
C GLN A 42 -13.92 20.73 4.41
N ASP A 43 -14.36 20.20 5.55
CA ASP A 43 -14.58 20.97 6.78
C ASP A 43 -13.28 21.60 7.28
N ALA A 44 -12.19 20.83 7.31
CA ALA A 44 -10.87 21.33 7.69
C ALA A 44 -10.37 22.45 6.75
N ALA A 45 -10.67 22.35 5.45
CA ALA A 45 -10.33 23.40 4.48
C ALA A 45 -11.22 24.65 4.61
N ALA A 46 -12.48 24.49 5.05
CA ALA A 46 -13.41 25.59 5.27
C ALA A 46 -13.10 26.37 6.56
N ASP A 47 -12.68 25.67 7.63
CA ASP A 47 -12.28 26.28 8.90
C ASP A 47 -10.96 27.06 8.79
N ASP A 48 -10.10 26.72 7.82
CA ASP A 48 -8.86 27.43 7.51
C ASP A 48 -9.11 28.76 6.76
N THR A 49 -9.99 29.59 7.32
CA THR A 49 -10.30 30.97 6.86
C THR A 49 -9.10 31.92 6.89
N GLN A 50 -7.92 31.48 7.39
CA GLN A 50 -6.65 32.20 7.30
C GLN A 50 -5.75 31.80 6.11
N THR A 51 -6.08 30.77 5.32
CA THR A 51 -5.28 30.35 4.14
C THR A 51 -5.97 30.56 2.79
N THR A 52 -6.90 31.52 2.70
CA THR A 52 -7.37 32.15 1.44
C THR A 52 -6.26 32.79 0.58
N LYS A 53 -4.97 32.49 0.86
CA LYS A 53 -3.77 32.84 0.10
C LYS A 53 -3.05 31.66 -0.57
N ARG A 54 -3.59 30.44 -0.63
CA ARG A 54 -3.03 29.37 -1.49
C ARG A 54 -3.60 29.39 -2.91
N ALA A 55 -3.47 30.52 -3.61
CA ALA A 55 -3.95 30.66 -4.99
C ALA A 55 -3.27 29.70 -6.00
N ASN A 56 -2.15 29.05 -5.61
CA ASN A 56 -1.37 28.12 -6.44
C ASN A 56 -0.98 26.82 -5.68
N GLY A 57 -1.71 26.43 -4.64
CA GLY A 57 -1.42 25.23 -3.83
C GLY A 57 -2.26 24.01 -4.21
N CYS A 58 -1.91 22.85 -3.65
CA CYS A 58 -2.74 21.65 -3.72
C CYS A 58 -4.04 21.84 -2.94
N SER A 59 -5.14 21.35 -3.50
CA SER A 59 -6.49 21.39 -2.92
C SER A 59 -7.30 20.17 -3.36
N LEU A 60 -8.44 19.93 -2.72
CA LEU A 60 -9.38 18.88 -3.14
C LEU A 60 -9.83 19.02 -4.60
N SER A 61 -9.86 20.24 -5.15
CA SER A 61 -10.33 20.50 -6.51
C SER A 61 -9.28 20.26 -7.60
N ASN A 62 -7.99 20.24 -7.26
CA ASN A 62 -6.90 20.03 -8.23
C ASN A 62 -6.04 18.79 -7.95
N ALA A 63 -6.26 18.12 -6.81
CA ALA A 63 -5.61 16.87 -6.46
C ALA A 63 -5.89 15.78 -7.49
N SER A 64 -4.86 15.00 -7.81
CA SER A 64 -5.05 13.80 -8.62
C SER A 64 -5.84 12.75 -7.83
N VAL A 65 -6.69 11.99 -8.51
CA VAL A 65 -7.58 11.02 -7.86
C VAL A 65 -7.08 9.59 -8.11
N ARG A 66 -6.64 8.92 -7.05
CA ARG A 66 -6.35 7.49 -7.05
C ARG A 66 -7.66 6.71 -6.91
N ARG A 67 -7.91 5.78 -7.82
CA ARG A 67 -9.19 5.04 -7.94
C ARG A 67 -8.97 3.53 -7.89
N ASP A 68 -10.02 2.82 -7.53
CA ASP A 68 -10.06 1.35 -7.55
C ASP A 68 -9.81 0.84 -8.98
N TRP A 69 -8.91 -0.14 -9.12
CA TRP A 69 -8.67 -0.86 -10.37
C TRP A 69 -9.95 -1.37 -11.03
N LYS A 70 -10.90 -1.86 -10.21
CA LYS A 70 -12.17 -2.43 -10.67
C LYS A 70 -13.04 -1.43 -11.42
N TYR A 71 -12.92 -0.13 -11.12
CA TYR A 71 -13.71 0.93 -11.76
C TYR A 71 -12.96 1.68 -12.86
N LEU A 72 -11.69 1.35 -13.11
CA LEU A 72 -11.00 1.81 -14.32
C LEU A 72 -11.58 1.15 -15.57
N SER A 73 -11.70 1.92 -16.65
CA SER A 73 -12.00 1.38 -17.97
C SER A 73 -10.87 0.48 -18.49
N SER A 74 -11.18 -0.39 -19.45
CA SER A 74 -10.19 -1.25 -20.11
C SER A 74 -9.01 -0.46 -20.68
N ASN A 75 -9.26 0.74 -21.23
CA ASN A 75 -8.19 1.59 -21.77
C ASN A 75 -7.30 2.14 -20.65
N GLU A 76 -7.87 2.64 -19.55
CA GLU A 76 -7.09 3.15 -18.42
C GLU A 76 -6.23 2.05 -17.77
N ARG A 77 -6.74 0.82 -17.68
CA ARG A 77 -5.97 -0.34 -17.21
C ARG A 77 -4.80 -0.64 -18.16
N LYS A 78 -5.06 -0.68 -19.47
CA LYS A 78 -4.02 -0.90 -20.49
C LYS A 78 -2.95 0.18 -20.45
N ASP A 79 -3.34 1.45 -20.28
CA ASP A 79 -2.40 2.56 -20.17
C ASP A 79 -1.47 2.42 -18.95
N TYR A 80 -2.02 2.02 -17.80
CA TYR A 80 -1.21 1.71 -16.62
C TYR A 80 -0.29 0.52 -16.86
N ILE A 81 -0.81 -0.61 -17.36
CA ILE A 81 -0.05 -1.83 -17.67
C ILE A 81 1.11 -1.52 -18.62
N ASN A 82 0.86 -0.77 -19.69
CA ASN A 82 1.87 -0.37 -20.66
C ASN A 82 2.98 0.46 -20.03
N ALA A 83 2.64 1.36 -19.10
CA ALA A 83 3.63 2.14 -18.37
C ALA A 83 4.49 1.27 -17.44
N VAL A 84 3.90 0.29 -16.76
CA VAL A 84 4.66 -0.68 -15.94
C VAL A 84 5.61 -1.49 -16.82
N LEU A 85 5.11 -2.07 -17.92
CA LEU A 85 5.91 -2.82 -18.88
C LEU A 85 7.02 -1.97 -19.55
N CYS A 86 6.84 -0.65 -19.59
CA CYS A 86 7.89 0.26 -20.03
C CYS A 86 9.03 0.36 -18.99
N LEU A 87 8.74 0.42 -17.69
CA LEU A 87 9.77 0.43 -16.65
C LEU A 87 10.55 -0.89 -16.58
N THR A 88 9.92 -2.03 -16.92
CA THR A 88 10.60 -3.33 -17.01
C THR A 88 11.48 -3.47 -18.26
N LYS A 89 11.48 -2.49 -19.17
CA LYS A 89 12.31 -2.48 -20.39
C LYS A 89 13.37 -1.40 -20.39
N LYS A 90 13.14 -0.27 -19.70
CA LYS A 90 14.14 0.80 -19.58
C LYS A 90 15.32 0.34 -18.73
N PRO A 91 16.55 0.77 -19.03
CA PRO A 91 17.73 0.38 -18.28
C PRO A 91 17.71 0.91 -16.84
N SER A 92 18.20 0.11 -15.90
CA SER A 92 18.43 0.53 -14.52
C SER A 92 19.32 1.79 -14.44
N LYS A 93 19.02 2.65 -13.46
CA LYS A 93 19.81 3.83 -13.08
C LYS A 93 20.67 3.59 -11.83
N ALA A 94 20.48 2.47 -11.12
CA ALA A 94 21.26 2.19 -9.92
C ALA A 94 22.74 2.01 -10.24
N ASP A 95 23.58 2.39 -9.28
CA ASP A 95 25.00 2.05 -9.32
C ASP A 95 25.15 0.50 -9.34
N PRO A 96 25.85 -0.08 -10.33
CA PRO A 96 26.11 -1.53 -10.36
C PRO A 96 26.82 -2.07 -9.11
N ALA A 97 27.55 -1.23 -8.37
CA ALA A 97 28.14 -1.62 -7.09
C ALA A 97 27.09 -1.75 -5.97
N PHE A 98 26.01 -0.96 -6.04
CA PHE A 98 24.89 -1.03 -5.10
C PHE A 98 23.94 -2.19 -5.43
N ALA A 99 23.56 -2.34 -6.69
CA ALA A 99 22.61 -3.36 -7.15
C ALA A 99 23.12 -4.11 -8.39
N PRO A 100 24.09 -5.03 -8.26
CA PRO A 100 24.72 -5.71 -9.40
C PRO A 100 23.76 -6.57 -10.24
N GLY A 101 22.64 -7.01 -9.66
CA GLY A 101 21.59 -7.74 -10.34
C GLY A 101 20.56 -6.87 -11.06
N ALA A 102 20.52 -5.55 -10.83
CA ALA A 102 19.56 -4.68 -11.48
C ALA A 102 19.83 -4.60 -12.98
N ARG A 103 18.77 -4.68 -13.79
CA ARG A 103 18.83 -4.54 -15.25
C ARG A 103 17.89 -3.45 -15.74
N THR A 104 16.77 -3.28 -15.06
CA THR A 104 15.64 -2.46 -15.50
C THR A 104 15.39 -1.31 -14.54
N ARG A 105 14.70 -0.26 -15.00
CA ARG A 105 14.21 0.82 -14.11
C ARG A 105 13.30 0.30 -13.01
N TYR A 106 12.56 -0.76 -13.29
CA TYR A 106 11.73 -1.44 -12.30
C TYR A 106 12.57 -2.07 -11.19
N ASP A 107 13.71 -2.68 -11.52
CA ASP A 107 14.64 -3.27 -10.54
C ASP A 107 15.18 -2.24 -9.54
N ASP A 108 15.26 -0.96 -9.91
CA ASP A 108 15.73 0.09 -9.00
C ASP A 108 14.76 0.35 -7.85
N PHE A 109 13.46 0.12 -8.06
CA PHE A 109 12.45 0.14 -7.01
C PHE A 109 12.57 -1.10 -6.12
N VAL A 110 12.77 -2.27 -6.72
CA VAL A 110 12.99 -3.52 -5.98
C VAL A 110 14.26 -3.42 -5.12
N ALA A 111 15.36 -2.88 -5.67
CA ALA A 111 16.63 -2.74 -4.98
C ALA A 111 16.54 -1.82 -3.76
N VAL A 112 15.91 -0.64 -3.88
CA VAL A 112 15.81 0.25 -2.72
C VAL A 112 14.97 -0.36 -1.60
N HIS A 113 13.92 -1.11 -1.94
CA HIS A 113 13.10 -1.82 -0.98
C HIS A 113 13.87 -2.96 -0.28
N ILE A 114 14.55 -3.83 -1.04
CA ILE A 114 15.42 -4.88 -0.48
C ILE A 114 16.44 -4.27 0.50
N ASN A 115 17.08 -3.16 0.10
CA ASN A 115 18.13 -2.54 0.90
C ASN A 115 17.63 -1.98 2.23
N GLN A 116 16.41 -1.43 2.24
CA GLN A 116 15.86 -0.71 3.39
C GLN A 116 14.85 -1.52 4.20
N THR A 117 14.55 -2.76 3.81
CA THR A 117 13.47 -3.59 4.39
C THR A 117 13.48 -3.62 5.92
N LEU A 118 14.66 -3.74 6.55
CA LEU A 118 14.81 -3.82 8.01
C LEU A 118 14.69 -2.46 8.74
N SER A 119 14.49 -1.37 8.01
CA SER A 119 14.31 -0.01 8.54
C SER A 119 13.04 0.67 8.04
N ILE A 120 12.16 -0.05 7.35
CA ILE A 120 10.91 0.48 6.76
C ILE A 120 9.66 -0.34 7.11
N HIS A 121 9.81 -1.46 7.82
CA HIS A 121 8.71 -2.30 8.29
C HIS A 121 8.79 -2.44 9.81
N GLY A 122 7.67 -2.35 10.52
CA GLY A 122 7.65 -2.36 11.99
C GLY A 122 8.40 -1.17 12.60
N THR A 123 8.49 -0.06 11.86
CA THR A 123 9.27 1.15 12.18
C THR A 123 8.39 2.39 12.15
N GLY A 124 8.90 3.50 12.70
CA GLY A 124 8.15 4.77 12.74
C GLY A 124 8.00 5.49 11.40
N ASN A 125 8.62 4.98 10.33
CA ASN A 125 8.49 5.52 8.98
C ASN A 125 7.68 4.62 8.04
N PHE A 126 7.16 3.46 8.48
CA PHE A 126 6.52 2.47 7.60
C PHE A 126 5.48 3.08 6.65
N LEU A 127 4.49 3.79 7.19
CA LEU A 127 3.40 4.37 6.41
C LEU A 127 3.90 5.46 5.45
N THR A 128 4.73 6.38 5.94
CA THR A 128 5.25 7.50 5.15
C THR A 128 6.25 7.07 4.09
N TRP A 129 7.07 6.06 4.37
CA TRP A 129 8.05 5.53 3.42
C TRP A 129 7.33 4.85 2.26
N HIS A 130 6.33 4.00 2.55
CA HIS A 130 5.56 3.32 1.51
C HIS A 130 4.68 4.29 0.71
N ARG A 131 4.09 5.31 1.36
CA ARG A 131 3.42 6.43 0.67
C ARG A 131 4.36 7.09 -0.35
N TYR A 132 5.58 7.45 0.09
CA TYR A 132 6.54 8.11 -0.78
C TYR A 132 7.08 7.18 -1.88
N PHE A 133 7.27 5.90 -1.58
CA PHE A 133 7.69 4.88 -2.54
C PHE A 133 6.64 4.67 -3.65
N THR A 134 5.37 4.58 -3.30
CA THR A 134 4.25 4.50 -4.27
C THR A 134 4.14 5.77 -5.11
N TRP A 135 4.33 6.95 -4.52
CA TRP A 135 4.36 8.21 -5.28
C TRP A 135 5.58 8.31 -6.23
N ALA A 136 6.76 7.86 -5.80
CA ALA A 136 7.96 7.85 -6.64
C ALA A 136 7.77 6.93 -7.84
N TYR A 137 7.15 5.77 -7.62
CA TYR A 137 6.78 4.83 -8.67
C TYR A 137 5.78 5.43 -9.67
N GLU A 138 4.69 6.02 -9.17
CA GLU A 138 3.72 6.75 -9.99
C GLU A 138 4.40 7.86 -10.82
N THR A 139 5.32 8.61 -10.21
CA THR A 139 6.07 9.66 -10.87
C THR A 139 6.94 9.11 -12.00
N ALA A 140 7.62 7.98 -11.79
CA ALA A 140 8.40 7.32 -12.83
C ALA A 140 7.51 6.82 -13.99
N LEU A 141 6.34 6.25 -13.70
CA LEU A 141 5.36 5.87 -14.73
C LEU A 141 4.96 7.08 -15.59
N ARG A 142 4.65 8.21 -14.94
CA ARG A 142 4.19 9.43 -15.61
C ARG A 142 5.29 10.12 -16.43
N THR A 143 6.46 10.27 -15.83
CA THR A 143 7.56 11.10 -16.39
C THR A 143 8.48 10.32 -17.31
N GLU A 144 8.69 9.02 -17.09
CA GLU A 144 9.59 8.20 -17.91
C GLU A 144 8.83 7.36 -18.95
N CYS A 145 7.59 6.98 -18.65
CA CYS A 145 6.78 6.06 -19.47
C CYS A 145 5.46 6.67 -19.99
N GLY A 146 5.24 7.96 -19.79
CA GLY A 146 4.14 8.70 -20.41
C GLY A 146 2.75 8.45 -19.83
N TYR A 147 2.64 7.74 -18.69
CA TYR A 147 1.36 7.51 -18.02
C TYR A 147 0.67 8.83 -17.66
N LYS A 148 -0.63 8.93 -17.89
CA LYS A 148 -1.42 10.15 -17.63
C LYS A 148 -2.40 10.01 -16.47
N GLY A 149 -2.76 8.77 -16.11
CA GLY A 149 -3.62 8.48 -14.97
C GLY A 149 -2.90 8.63 -13.63
N ALA A 150 -3.63 8.39 -12.55
CA ALA A 150 -3.08 8.30 -11.20
C ALA A 150 -2.91 6.84 -10.75
N GLN A 151 -2.07 6.62 -9.74
CA GLN A 151 -1.84 5.28 -9.20
C GLN A 151 -3.17 4.61 -8.79
N PRO A 152 -3.56 3.47 -9.40
CA PRO A 152 -4.72 2.73 -8.95
C PRO A 152 -4.43 1.95 -7.67
N TYR A 153 -5.49 1.63 -6.93
CA TYR A 153 -5.43 0.75 -5.77
C TYR A 153 -6.21 -0.54 -5.99
N TRP A 154 -5.82 -1.58 -5.25
CA TRP A 154 -6.55 -2.83 -5.15
C TRP A 154 -7.44 -2.80 -3.90
N ASN A 155 -8.75 -2.77 -4.08
CA ASN A 155 -9.68 -2.94 -2.97
C ASN A 155 -9.75 -4.41 -2.52
N TRP A 156 -9.32 -4.67 -1.30
CA TRP A 156 -9.23 -6.02 -0.73
C TRP A 156 -10.58 -6.67 -0.45
N PHE A 157 -11.65 -5.87 -0.33
CA PHE A 157 -12.95 -6.30 0.17
C PHE A 157 -13.90 -6.82 -0.92
N ASP A 158 -13.38 -7.16 -2.11
CA ASP A 158 -14.11 -7.82 -3.21
C ASP A 158 -14.55 -9.27 -2.87
N GLY A 159 -14.20 -9.78 -1.68
CA GLY A 159 -14.62 -11.08 -1.17
C GLY A 159 -13.84 -12.27 -1.72
N SER A 160 -14.25 -13.49 -1.34
CA SER A 160 -13.56 -14.75 -1.65
C SER A 160 -13.41 -15.05 -3.16
N ASN A 161 -14.19 -14.37 -4.02
CA ASN A 161 -14.09 -14.45 -5.47
C ASN A 161 -13.14 -13.40 -6.09
N PHE A 162 -12.18 -12.86 -5.31
CA PHE A 162 -11.22 -11.87 -5.80
C PHE A 162 -10.43 -12.34 -7.03
N LYS A 163 -10.26 -13.66 -7.23
CA LYS A 163 -9.59 -14.23 -8.41
C LYS A 163 -10.30 -13.91 -9.73
N SER A 164 -11.61 -13.66 -9.70
CA SER A 164 -12.37 -13.21 -10.88
C SER A 164 -12.41 -11.67 -11.00
N SER A 165 -11.77 -10.94 -10.09
CA SER A 165 -11.66 -9.49 -10.20
C SER A 165 -10.86 -9.13 -11.45
N PRO A 166 -11.17 -8.01 -12.13
CA PRO A 166 -10.39 -7.57 -13.29
C PRO A 166 -8.91 -7.29 -13.00
N LEU A 167 -8.51 -7.31 -11.73
CA LEU A 167 -7.10 -7.24 -11.34
C LEU A 167 -6.36 -8.58 -11.53
N PHE A 168 -7.04 -9.72 -11.29
CA PHE A 168 -6.45 -11.06 -11.17
C PHE A 168 -6.99 -12.07 -12.19
N ASP A 169 -7.94 -11.69 -13.05
CA ASP A 169 -8.63 -12.63 -13.96
C ASP A 169 -7.77 -13.17 -15.11
N GLY A 170 -6.51 -12.76 -15.22
CA GLY A 170 -5.58 -13.21 -16.27
C GLY A 170 -5.84 -12.60 -17.66
N SER A 171 -6.81 -11.69 -17.79
CA SER A 171 -7.13 -10.99 -19.04
C SER A 171 -6.00 -10.05 -19.47
N ASP A 172 -6.11 -9.51 -20.69
CA ASP A 172 -5.22 -8.46 -21.21
C ASP A 172 -5.35 -7.10 -20.48
N THR A 173 -6.30 -6.99 -19.55
CA THR A 173 -6.49 -5.82 -18.67
C THR A 173 -6.25 -6.13 -17.19
N SER A 174 -5.70 -7.30 -16.87
CA SER A 174 -5.30 -7.67 -15.52
C SER A 174 -3.84 -7.32 -15.25
N MET A 175 -3.44 -7.40 -13.97
CA MET A 175 -2.02 -7.43 -13.61
C MET A 175 -1.47 -8.87 -13.68
N SER A 176 -1.90 -9.62 -14.70
CA SER A 176 -1.81 -11.09 -14.83
C SER A 176 -2.58 -11.85 -13.76
N GLY A 177 -2.85 -13.13 -14.00
CA GLY A 177 -3.56 -14.01 -13.08
C GLY A 177 -2.63 -14.80 -12.16
N ASP A 178 -3.00 -16.07 -11.95
CA ASP A 178 -2.30 -17.00 -11.06
C ASP A 178 -1.04 -17.60 -11.71
N GLY A 179 -0.15 -18.14 -10.88
CA GLY A 179 1.01 -18.91 -11.31
C GLY A 179 0.65 -20.35 -11.66
N SER A 180 1.42 -21.00 -12.55
CA SER A 180 1.24 -22.42 -12.92
C SER A 180 1.21 -23.28 -11.65
N PHE A 181 0.37 -24.32 -11.63
CA PHE A 181 0.28 -25.16 -10.43
C PHE A 181 1.63 -25.82 -10.12
N VAL A 182 2.07 -25.69 -8.88
CA VAL A 182 3.22 -26.37 -8.30
C VAL A 182 2.76 -26.92 -6.95
N GLN A 183 3.02 -28.21 -6.70
CA GLN A 183 2.73 -28.77 -5.38
C GLN A 183 3.74 -28.25 -4.36
N HIS A 184 3.26 -27.61 -3.30
CA HIS A 184 4.06 -27.14 -2.17
C HIS A 184 3.22 -27.12 -0.87
N ASP A 185 3.89 -26.96 0.27
CA ASP A 185 3.31 -26.96 1.61
C ASP A 185 3.11 -25.53 2.15
N GLY A 186 2.30 -24.75 1.43
CA GLY A 186 1.91 -23.39 1.81
C GLY A 186 3.05 -22.39 1.85
N ALA A 187 2.86 -21.38 2.69
CA ALA A 187 3.83 -20.33 2.98
C ALA A 187 3.85 -20.00 4.48
N LEU A 188 4.96 -19.46 4.94
CA LEU A 188 5.18 -19.05 6.32
C LEU A 188 5.41 -17.54 6.42
N SER A 189 4.77 -16.92 7.41
CA SER A 189 4.91 -15.50 7.74
C SER A 189 5.21 -15.29 9.22
N GLY A 190 5.54 -14.06 9.60
CA GLY A 190 5.69 -13.64 10.99
C GLY A 190 6.76 -14.43 11.75
N LEU A 191 7.96 -14.55 11.17
CA LEU A 191 9.06 -15.38 11.69
C LEU A 191 8.67 -16.86 11.82
N ASN A 192 7.99 -17.40 10.80
CA ASN A 192 7.49 -18.77 10.72
C ASN A 192 6.39 -19.12 11.75
N ASN A 193 5.70 -18.11 12.30
CA ASN A 193 4.64 -18.31 13.28
C ASN A 193 3.22 -18.41 12.67
N ILE A 194 3.05 -17.98 11.42
CA ILE A 194 1.75 -17.97 10.75
C ILE A 194 1.87 -18.81 9.48
N TYR A 195 1.06 -19.87 9.40
CA TYR A 195 0.95 -20.73 8.23
C TYR A 195 -0.17 -20.24 7.31
N ILE A 196 0.14 -20.15 6.02
CA ILE A 196 -0.80 -19.82 4.95
C ILE A 196 -0.89 -21.04 4.04
N PRO A 197 -2.08 -21.64 3.84
CA PRO A 197 -2.24 -22.79 2.98
C PRO A 197 -2.01 -22.43 1.50
N SER A 198 -1.50 -23.41 0.75
CA SER A 198 -1.28 -23.27 -0.70
C SER A 198 -2.57 -22.91 -1.42
N GLY A 199 -2.44 -22.03 -2.41
CA GLY A 199 -3.45 -21.81 -3.44
C GLY A 199 -3.37 -22.88 -4.53
N ASN A 200 -3.80 -22.49 -5.73
CA ASN A 200 -3.79 -23.36 -6.92
C ASN A 200 -2.69 -22.96 -7.93
N GLY A 201 -1.71 -22.19 -7.46
CA GLY A 201 -0.59 -21.70 -8.24
C GLY A 201 0.75 -22.23 -7.73
N GLY A 202 1.68 -21.32 -7.47
CA GLY A 202 3.04 -21.58 -6.96
C GLY A 202 4.15 -21.40 -7.99
N GLY A 203 3.84 -21.54 -9.28
CA GLY A 203 4.78 -21.40 -10.39
C GLY A 203 4.68 -20.07 -11.13
N CYS A 204 5.27 -20.01 -12.32
CA CYS A 204 5.32 -18.79 -13.14
C CYS A 204 3.90 -18.34 -13.56
N LEU A 205 3.68 -17.03 -13.69
CA LEU A 205 2.42 -16.48 -14.25
C LEU A 205 2.00 -17.20 -15.54
N LYS A 206 0.74 -17.67 -15.59
CA LYS A 206 0.18 -18.43 -16.74
C LYS A 206 -0.25 -17.55 -17.91
N ASP A 207 -0.76 -16.36 -17.60
CA ASP A 207 -1.56 -15.51 -18.48
C ASP A 207 -1.37 -14.01 -18.17
N GLY A 208 -2.07 -13.17 -18.93
CA GLY A 208 -2.06 -11.72 -18.83
C GLY A 208 -0.76 -11.03 -19.28
N PRO A 209 -0.69 -9.70 -19.16
CA PRO A 209 0.35 -8.87 -19.76
C PRO A 209 1.75 -9.05 -19.17
N PHE A 210 1.85 -9.55 -17.94
CA PHE A 210 3.11 -9.81 -17.24
C PHE A 210 3.54 -11.28 -17.33
N LYS A 211 2.85 -12.10 -18.14
CA LYS A 211 3.33 -13.44 -18.49
C LYS A 211 4.73 -13.35 -19.11
N GLY A 212 5.66 -14.12 -18.56
CA GLY A 212 7.06 -14.10 -19.00
C GLY A 212 7.87 -12.90 -18.49
N LEU A 213 7.32 -12.09 -17.58
CA LEU A 213 8.09 -11.08 -16.86
C LEU A 213 9.27 -11.77 -16.15
N THR A 214 10.47 -11.27 -16.42
CA THR A 214 11.69 -11.70 -15.74
C THR A 214 11.94 -10.80 -14.53
N VAL A 215 12.01 -11.40 -13.34
CA VAL A 215 12.43 -10.75 -12.10
C VAL A 215 13.92 -11.03 -11.88
N ASN A 216 14.70 -10.00 -11.57
CA ASN A 216 16.16 -10.10 -11.57
C ASN A 216 16.79 -10.15 -10.17
N LEU A 217 16.09 -9.62 -9.16
CA LEU A 217 16.58 -9.49 -7.79
C LEU A 217 15.83 -10.43 -6.83
N GLY A 218 16.44 -10.72 -5.69
CA GLY A 218 15.89 -11.65 -4.70
C GLY A 218 15.69 -13.08 -5.23
N PRO A 219 14.83 -13.89 -4.59
CA PRO A 219 14.22 -13.61 -3.29
C PRO A 219 15.31 -13.57 -2.20
N VAL A 220 15.06 -12.87 -1.10
CA VAL A 220 16.04 -12.73 0.00
C VAL A 220 15.70 -13.68 1.15
N SER A 221 14.43 -13.74 1.52
CA SER A 221 13.87 -14.57 2.56
C SER A 221 12.47 -15.01 2.14
N PRO A 222 12.36 -15.95 1.18
CA PRO A 222 11.07 -16.32 0.61
C PRO A 222 10.19 -17.06 1.62
N GLY A 223 8.91 -16.68 1.70
CA GLY A 223 7.95 -17.32 2.60
C GLY A 223 7.30 -18.59 2.05
N MET A 224 7.19 -18.74 0.72
CA MET A 224 6.54 -19.90 0.10
C MET A 224 7.44 -21.14 0.12
N ALA A 225 6.90 -22.28 0.54
CA ALA A 225 7.62 -23.55 0.58
C ALA A 225 8.15 -23.92 -0.82
N GLY A 226 9.39 -24.42 -0.87
CA GLY A 226 10.07 -24.78 -2.12
C GLY A 226 10.80 -23.62 -2.82
N MET A 227 10.67 -22.39 -2.35
CA MET A 227 11.51 -21.27 -2.81
C MET A 227 12.80 -21.16 -1.98
N ALA A 228 13.92 -20.96 -2.67
CA ALA A 228 15.22 -20.71 -2.04
C ALA A 228 15.63 -19.26 -2.24
N ALA A 229 16.36 -18.71 -1.26
CA ALA A 229 17.00 -17.41 -1.38
C ALA A 229 17.96 -17.38 -2.59
N SER A 230 18.15 -16.19 -3.14
CA SER A 230 19.04 -15.96 -4.28
C SER A 230 20.46 -16.49 -4.01
N PRO A 231 21.02 -17.35 -4.89
CA PRO A 231 22.37 -17.88 -4.71
C PRO A 231 23.46 -16.81 -4.92
N THR A 232 23.10 -15.66 -5.49
CA THR A 232 24.01 -14.53 -5.76
C THR A 232 23.87 -13.41 -4.73
N GLY A 233 23.16 -13.66 -3.63
CA GLY A 233 22.87 -12.70 -2.57
C GLY A 233 21.66 -11.81 -2.86
N PRO A 234 21.26 -10.94 -1.90
CA PRO A 234 20.01 -10.18 -1.97
C PRO A 234 19.88 -9.30 -3.21
N MET A 235 20.99 -8.68 -3.62
CA MET A 235 21.09 -7.78 -4.78
C MET A 235 21.75 -8.42 -6.01
N GLY A 236 22.08 -9.70 -5.95
CA GLY A 236 22.75 -10.41 -7.04
C GLY A 236 21.82 -10.66 -8.22
N TYR A 237 22.41 -10.87 -9.40
CA TYR A 237 21.63 -11.21 -10.60
C TYR A 237 21.07 -12.63 -10.47
N ASN A 238 19.75 -12.76 -10.46
CA ASN A 238 19.02 -14.02 -10.34
C ASN A 238 17.75 -14.02 -11.22
N PRO A 239 17.91 -14.02 -12.56
CA PRO A 239 16.80 -13.91 -13.50
C PRO A 239 15.91 -15.17 -13.44
N ARG A 240 14.62 -14.95 -13.24
CA ARG A 240 13.59 -16.01 -13.20
C ARG A 240 12.24 -15.42 -13.57
N CYS A 241 11.23 -16.27 -13.77
CA CYS A 241 9.86 -15.79 -13.96
C CYS A 241 9.28 -15.23 -12.63
N LEU A 242 8.36 -14.27 -12.72
CA LEU A 242 7.49 -13.91 -11.60
C LEU A 242 6.52 -15.07 -11.29
N ARG A 243 6.42 -15.45 -10.01
CA ARG A 243 5.52 -16.50 -9.52
C ARG A 243 4.43 -15.95 -8.62
N ARG A 244 3.26 -16.56 -8.70
CA ARG A 244 2.12 -16.32 -7.80
C ARG A 244 1.49 -17.62 -7.35
N ASP A 245 0.93 -17.59 -6.16
CA ASP A 245 0.08 -18.62 -5.61
C ASP A 245 -1.16 -17.94 -5.00
N LEU A 246 -2.11 -17.57 -5.87
CA LEU A 246 -3.26 -16.78 -5.43
C LEU A 246 -4.06 -17.57 -4.39
N SER A 247 -4.19 -17.02 -3.19
CA SER A 247 -4.86 -17.68 -2.06
C SER A 247 -6.02 -16.85 -1.52
N SER A 248 -7.20 -17.47 -1.42
CA SER A 248 -8.39 -16.88 -0.80
C SER A 248 -8.28 -16.86 0.73
N TYR A 249 -7.41 -17.70 1.32
CA TYR A 249 -7.32 -17.83 2.76
C TYR A 249 -6.96 -16.51 3.46
N PRO A 250 -5.95 -15.73 3.02
CA PRO A 250 -5.68 -14.44 3.65
C PRO A 250 -6.81 -13.42 3.46
N VAL A 251 -7.51 -13.49 2.31
CA VAL A 251 -8.66 -12.63 2.01
C VAL A 251 -9.78 -12.88 3.02
N ASP A 252 -10.19 -14.14 3.15
CA ASP A 252 -11.31 -14.53 4.00
C ASP A 252 -10.99 -14.36 5.50
N THR A 253 -9.71 -14.41 5.87
CA THR A 253 -9.28 -14.31 7.27
C THR A 253 -9.04 -12.87 7.72
N TRP A 254 -8.41 -12.03 6.89
CA TRP A 254 -7.97 -10.69 7.31
C TRP A 254 -8.67 -9.53 6.61
N PHE A 255 -9.23 -9.70 5.41
CA PHE A 255 -9.98 -8.65 4.71
C PHE A 255 -11.46 -8.68 5.09
N THR A 256 -11.72 -8.55 6.39
CA THR A 256 -13.07 -8.59 6.97
C THR A 256 -13.55 -7.20 7.36
N ALA A 257 -14.88 -6.99 7.39
CA ALA A 257 -15.48 -5.76 7.89
C ALA A 257 -15.04 -5.45 9.33
N ARG A 258 -14.86 -6.50 10.15
CA ARG A 258 -14.38 -6.38 11.53
C ARG A 258 -12.97 -5.78 11.60
N ASN A 259 -12.04 -6.28 10.81
CA ASN A 259 -10.66 -5.77 10.82
C ASN A 259 -10.59 -4.36 10.23
N LEU A 260 -11.36 -4.09 9.18
CA LEU A 260 -11.51 -2.75 8.63
C LEU A 260 -12.00 -1.77 9.71
N PHE A 261 -13.12 -2.10 10.37
CA PHE A 261 -13.66 -1.30 11.46
C PHE A 261 -12.64 -1.11 12.58
N ASN A 262 -11.92 -2.16 12.98
CA ASN A 262 -10.96 -2.07 14.09
C ASN A 262 -9.88 -1.01 13.85
N VAL A 263 -9.33 -0.95 12.64
CA VAL A 263 -8.27 0.03 12.29
C VAL A 263 -8.82 1.43 12.00
N THR A 264 -10.06 1.57 11.55
CA THR A 264 -10.60 2.89 11.18
C THR A 264 -11.37 3.58 12.30
N LEU A 265 -12.19 2.86 13.07
CA LEU A 265 -13.07 3.43 14.11
C LEU A 265 -13.05 2.64 15.43
N GLY A 266 -12.48 1.44 15.44
CA GLY A 266 -12.42 0.56 16.61
C GLY A 266 -11.19 0.79 17.49
N ALA A 267 -10.85 -0.23 18.28
CA ALA A 267 -9.80 -0.13 19.30
C ALA A 267 -8.42 0.18 18.71
N ALA A 268 -8.10 -0.35 17.54
CA ALA A 268 -6.83 -0.09 16.88
C ALA A 268 -6.74 1.32 16.26
N SER A 269 -7.84 2.06 16.14
CA SER A 269 -7.83 3.40 15.54
C SER A 269 -7.34 4.51 16.49
N GLY A 270 -7.27 4.27 17.80
CA GLY A 270 -7.06 5.35 18.79
C GLY A 270 -5.67 5.99 18.81
N SER A 271 -4.67 5.43 18.13
CA SER A 271 -3.33 6.00 18.00
C SER A 271 -2.61 5.45 16.78
N ILE A 272 -1.59 6.16 16.29
CA ILE A 272 -0.75 5.69 15.17
C ILE A 272 -0.06 4.35 15.48
N ALA A 273 0.31 4.13 16.76
CA ALA A 273 0.91 2.89 17.23
C ALA A 273 -0.04 1.70 17.06
N ALA A 274 -1.26 1.84 17.58
CA ALA A 274 -2.27 0.80 17.49
C ALA A 274 -2.70 0.53 16.04
N PHE A 275 -2.86 1.61 15.25
CA PHE A 275 -3.27 1.54 13.85
C PHE A 275 -2.25 0.77 13.02
N GLN A 276 -0.97 1.17 13.07
CA GLN A 276 0.05 0.57 12.23
C GLN A 276 0.40 -0.86 12.66
N ASN A 277 0.30 -1.19 13.96
CA ASN A 277 0.58 -2.54 14.45
C ASN A 277 -0.52 -3.52 14.01
N GLU A 278 -1.79 -3.11 14.10
CA GLU A 278 -2.91 -3.92 13.61
C GLU A 278 -2.87 -4.04 12.08
N LEU A 279 -2.55 -2.96 11.36
CA LEU A 279 -2.47 -2.96 9.90
C LEU A 279 -1.33 -3.85 9.38
N GLN A 280 -0.13 -3.73 9.95
CA GLN A 280 1.06 -4.51 9.55
C GLN A 280 0.98 -5.97 9.95
N GLY A 281 0.36 -6.26 11.10
CA GLY A 281 0.26 -7.58 11.70
C GLY A 281 0.81 -7.61 13.13
N ARG A 282 0.03 -8.24 14.02
CA ARG A 282 0.47 -8.60 15.37
C ARG A 282 0.97 -10.04 15.34
N PHE A 283 2.15 -10.24 14.75
CA PHE A 283 2.65 -11.59 14.45
C PHE A 283 2.82 -12.49 15.68
N GLY A 284 3.09 -11.93 16.86
CA GLY A 284 3.12 -12.67 18.13
C GLY A 284 1.77 -13.27 18.51
N ASP A 285 0.68 -12.62 18.09
CA ASP A 285 -0.71 -13.06 18.30
C ASP A 285 -1.24 -13.92 17.14
N GLN A 286 -0.35 -14.38 16.26
CA GLN A 286 -0.69 -15.08 15.02
C GLN A 286 -1.65 -14.30 14.10
N PHE A 287 -1.64 -12.98 14.21
CA PHE A 287 -2.46 -12.09 13.40
C PHE A 287 -1.63 -11.46 12.30
N LEU A 288 -1.92 -11.81 11.05
CA LEU A 288 -1.15 -11.38 9.88
C LEU A 288 -1.34 -9.89 9.57
N GLY A 289 -2.52 -9.31 9.86
CA GLY A 289 -2.84 -7.93 9.50
C GLY A 289 -3.09 -7.78 7.99
N MET A 290 -3.80 -6.71 7.60
CA MET A 290 -4.22 -6.53 6.20
C MET A 290 -3.05 -6.25 5.25
N HIS A 291 -1.99 -5.59 5.72
CA HIS A 291 -0.78 -5.37 4.92
C HIS A 291 -0.10 -6.70 4.55
N ALA A 292 0.31 -7.51 5.53
CA ALA A 292 0.96 -8.77 5.21
C ALA A 292 -0.03 -9.74 4.53
N ALA A 293 -1.31 -9.74 4.90
CA ALA A 293 -2.32 -10.56 4.22
C ALA A 293 -2.38 -10.27 2.71
N GLY A 294 -2.25 -9.01 2.28
CA GLY A 294 -2.20 -8.66 0.86
C GLY A 294 -1.04 -9.33 0.14
N HIS A 295 0.17 -9.26 0.71
CA HIS A 295 1.33 -9.96 0.15
C HIS A 295 1.12 -11.48 0.05
N PHE A 296 0.54 -12.10 1.08
CA PHE A 296 0.29 -13.54 1.09
C PHE A 296 -0.94 -13.96 0.27
N THR A 297 -1.84 -13.05 -0.09
CA THR A 297 -2.89 -13.30 -1.09
C THR A 297 -2.27 -13.55 -2.47
N MET A 298 -1.20 -12.85 -2.83
CA MET A 298 -0.47 -13.10 -4.08
C MET A 298 0.42 -14.35 -4.00
N GLY A 299 0.96 -14.67 -2.83
CA GLY A 299 1.89 -15.79 -2.65
C GLY A 299 3.17 -15.65 -3.50
N GLY A 300 3.83 -16.76 -3.81
CA GLY A 300 5.00 -16.76 -4.72
C GLY A 300 6.08 -15.74 -4.34
N ASP A 301 6.53 -14.93 -5.30
CA ASP A 301 7.55 -13.89 -5.05
C ASP A 301 7.02 -12.72 -4.19
N SER A 302 5.70 -12.53 -4.06
CA SER A 302 5.12 -11.54 -3.13
C SER A 302 5.22 -11.96 -1.67
N ALA A 303 5.41 -13.24 -1.37
CA ALA A 303 5.60 -13.76 0.00
C ALA A 303 7.03 -13.57 0.53
N ASP A 304 7.90 -12.83 -0.18
CA ASP A 304 9.22 -12.43 0.27
C ASP A 304 9.19 -10.98 0.76
N LEU A 305 9.39 -10.75 2.06
CA LEU A 305 9.30 -9.41 2.66
C LEU A 305 10.21 -8.37 1.99
N PHE A 306 11.37 -8.79 1.47
CA PHE A 306 12.37 -7.87 0.94
C PHE A 306 12.12 -7.50 -0.51
N SER A 307 11.70 -8.48 -1.30
CA SER A 307 11.64 -8.41 -2.75
C SER A 307 10.22 -8.57 -3.30
N SER A 308 9.20 -8.44 -2.44
CA SER A 308 7.79 -8.38 -2.82
C SER A 308 7.46 -7.32 -3.89
N PRO A 309 8.18 -6.18 -4.03
CA PRO A 309 7.96 -5.28 -5.16
C PRO A 309 8.28 -5.87 -6.53
N ASN A 310 8.90 -7.05 -6.62
CA ASN A 310 9.04 -7.77 -7.89
C ASN A 310 7.67 -8.05 -8.53
N ASP A 311 6.61 -8.18 -7.73
CA ASP A 311 5.24 -8.26 -8.22
C ASP A 311 4.63 -6.86 -8.41
N PRO A 312 4.22 -6.48 -9.62
CA PRO A 312 3.59 -5.18 -9.87
C PRO A 312 2.32 -4.89 -9.07
N ILE A 313 1.65 -5.92 -8.52
CA ILE A 313 0.50 -5.73 -7.64
C ILE A 313 0.90 -5.06 -6.31
N PHE A 314 2.18 -5.12 -5.92
CA PHE A 314 2.72 -4.38 -4.78
C PHE A 314 2.23 -2.93 -4.74
N PHE A 315 2.32 -2.21 -5.85
CA PHE A 315 1.98 -0.78 -5.87
C PHE A 315 0.48 -0.52 -5.78
N LEU A 316 -0.37 -1.45 -6.24
CA LEU A 316 -1.82 -1.37 -6.06
C LEU A 316 -2.22 -1.74 -4.63
N HIS A 317 -1.55 -2.73 -4.05
CA HIS A 317 -1.71 -3.10 -2.64
C HIS A 317 -1.31 -1.94 -1.72
N HIS A 318 -0.13 -1.35 -1.91
CA HIS A 318 0.33 -0.23 -1.08
C HIS A 318 -0.44 1.06 -1.32
N ALA A 319 -1.04 1.27 -2.50
CA ALA A 319 -1.99 2.35 -2.69
C ALA A 319 -3.26 2.17 -1.82
N MET A 320 -3.67 0.93 -1.54
CA MET A 320 -4.78 0.62 -0.62
C MET A 320 -4.35 0.72 0.86
N VAL A 321 -3.12 0.31 1.21
CA VAL A 321 -2.52 0.59 2.54
C VAL A 321 -2.51 2.10 2.81
N ASP A 322 -2.05 2.87 1.83
CA ASP A 322 -2.00 4.33 1.92
C ASP A 322 -3.41 4.95 1.97
N ARG A 323 -4.38 4.38 1.26
CA ARG A 323 -5.78 4.79 1.36
C ARG A 323 -6.34 4.60 2.76
N LEU A 324 -6.10 3.45 3.40
CA LEU A 324 -6.55 3.24 4.78
C LEU A 324 -5.87 4.20 5.76
N TYR A 325 -4.57 4.48 5.55
CA TYR A 325 -3.89 5.50 6.35
C TYR A 325 -4.48 6.89 6.12
N TRP A 326 -4.75 7.28 4.88
CA TRP A 326 -5.38 8.55 4.53
C TRP A 326 -6.78 8.69 5.16
N VAL A 327 -7.62 7.64 5.09
CA VAL A 327 -8.92 7.61 5.78
C VAL A 327 -8.74 7.79 7.28
N TRP A 328 -7.82 7.03 7.89
CA TRP A 328 -7.54 7.13 9.32
C TRP A 328 -7.08 8.54 9.71
N GLN A 329 -6.20 9.17 8.94
CA GLN A 329 -5.75 10.54 9.19
C GLN A 329 -6.89 11.56 9.14
N ALA A 330 -7.81 11.42 8.17
CA ALA A 330 -8.96 12.32 8.04
C ALA A 330 -9.95 12.18 9.21
N LEU A 331 -10.17 10.94 9.68
CA LEU A 331 -11.09 10.65 10.77
C LEU A 331 -10.49 10.93 12.17
N HIS A 332 -9.16 10.97 12.29
CA HIS A 332 -8.44 11.15 13.56
C HIS A 332 -7.49 12.37 13.54
N PRO A 333 -7.98 13.58 13.24
CA PRO A 333 -7.13 14.76 12.97
C PRO A 333 -6.22 15.16 14.14
N ARG A 334 -6.57 14.81 15.38
CA ARG A 334 -5.76 15.11 16.58
C ARG A 334 -4.43 14.34 16.62
N VAL A 335 -4.39 13.14 16.04
CA VAL A 335 -3.23 12.23 16.04
C VAL A 335 -2.73 11.92 14.63
N ALA A 336 -3.36 12.51 13.59
CA ALA A 336 -3.10 12.24 12.18
C ALA A 336 -1.64 12.48 11.75
N LYS A 337 -0.92 13.36 12.44
CA LYS A 337 0.47 13.72 12.14
C LYS A 337 1.47 13.09 13.12
N ASP A 338 1.03 12.21 14.01
CA ASP A 338 1.92 11.52 14.95
C ASP A 338 2.68 10.40 14.25
N ILE A 339 3.84 10.04 14.80
CA ILE A 339 4.65 8.90 14.37
C ILE A 339 4.97 8.05 15.61
N PHE A 340 5.14 6.74 15.43
CA PHE A 340 5.45 5.83 16.52
C PHE A 340 6.37 4.69 16.06
N GLY A 341 7.34 4.35 16.90
CA GLY A 341 8.28 3.26 16.66
C GLY A 341 9.70 3.78 16.42
N THR A 342 10.61 2.84 16.20
CA THR A 342 12.05 3.12 16.07
C THR A 342 12.51 3.01 14.61
N ILE A 343 13.81 3.18 14.38
CA ILE A 343 14.44 3.12 13.04
C ILE A 343 14.89 1.71 12.63
N THR A 344 14.58 0.69 13.43
CA THR A 344 14.87 -0.72 13.17
C THR A 344 13.61 -1.55 13.30
N ILE A 345 13.46 -2.55 12.42
CA ILE A 345 12.29 -3.43 12.36
C ILE A 345 11.96 -4.02 13.73
N LEU A 346 10.74 -3.76 14.22
CA LEU A 346 10.25 -4.24 15.51
C LEU A 346 11.18 -3.87 16.68
N ASN A 347 11.99 -2.81 16.53
CA ASN A 347 13.05 -2.42 17.44
C ASN A 347 14.14 -3.50 17.66
N LEU A 348 14.49 -4.23 16.60
CA LEU A 348 15.49 -5.30 16.60
C LEU A 348 16.63 -5.02 15.59
N PRO A 349 17.87 -4.77 16.05
CA PRO A 349 18.24 -4.49 17.44
C PRO A 349 17.60 -3.19 17.96
N PRO A 350 17.56 -2.95 19.29
CA PRO A 350 17.02 -1.71 19.83
C PRO A 350 17.70 -0.48 19.22
N SER A 351 16.91 0.51 18.83
CA SER A 351 17.37 1.77 18.25
C SER A 351 16.57 2.95 18.81
N ARG A 352 16.99 4.17 18.46
CA ARG A 352 16.25 5.38 18.84
C ARG A 352 14.88 5.44 18.17
N ASP A 353 13.98 6.20 18.77
CA ASP A 353 12.71 6.55 18.14
C ASP A 353 12.94 7.26 16.78
N ALA A 354 12.03 6.98 15.85
CA ALA A 354 11.96 7.71 14.60
C ALA A 354 11.56 9.17 14.86
N LEU A 355 12.16 10.09 14.12
CA LEU A 355 11.89 11.52 14.20
C LEU A 355 11.25 11.99 12.90
N LYS A 356 10.37 12.98 12.97
CA LYS A 356 9.77 13.58 11.76
C LYS A 356 10.82 14.20 10.81
N THR A 357 12.02 14.49 11.32
CA THR A 357 13.18 14.97 10.57
C THR A 357 14.04 13.87 9.98
N ASP A 358 13.73 12.59 10.21
CA ASP A 358 14.44 11.48 9.60
C ASP A 358 14.18 11.46 8.09
N ALA A 359 15.23 11.14 7.34
CA ALA A 359 15.21 11.14 5.89
C ALA A 359 14.47 9.92 5.33
N LEU A 360 13.63 10.16 4.32
CA LEU A 360 13.08 9.16 3.42
C LEU A 360 13.87 9.19 2.12
N ASN A 361 14.75 8.20 1.94
CA ASN A 361 15.61 8.09 0.77
C ASN A 361 15.08 7.03 -0.21
N MET A 362 14.87 7.40 -1.47
CA MET A 362 14.39 6.51 -2.52
C MET A 362 15.49 6.09 -3.51
N GLY A 363 16.75 6.24 -3.13
CA GLY A 363 17.91 6.01 -3.98
C GLY A 363 17.84 6.85 -5.25
N VAL A 364 17.95 6.19 -6.40
CA VAL A 364 17.85 6.83 -7.73
C VAL A 364 16.40 7.11 -8.17
N ASN A 365 15.40 6.73 -7.38
CA ASN A 365 13.99 6.77 -7.79
C ASN A 365 13.29 8.10 -7.47
N ALA A 366 13.74 8.82 -6.44
CA ALA A 366 13.23 10.15 -6.11
C ALA A 366 14.21 10.91 -5.19
N PRO A 367 14.11 12.26 -5.09
CA PRO A 367 14.87 13.05 -4.13
C PRO A 367 14.69 12.58 -2.68
N THR A 368 15.58 12.98 -1.77
CA THR A 368 15.36 12.73 -0.34
C THR A 368 14.42 13.80 0.22
N ILE A 369 13.43 13.38 1.00
CA ILE A 369 12.55 14.23 1.81
C ILE A 369 12.62 13.79 3.27
N ASN A 370 11.96 14.49 4.20
CA ASN A 370 11.81 14.04 5.57
C ASN A 370 10.47 13.32 5.79
N ILE A 371 10.34 12.55 6.87
CA ILE A 371 9.07 11.95 7.28
C ILE A 371 7.96 13.01 7.37
N ALA A 372 8.27 14.19 7.91
CA ALA A 372 7.32 15.31 8.04
C ALA A 372 6.64 15.69 6.72
N ASP A 373 7.39 15.67 5.62
CA ASP A 373 6.93 16.06 4.29
C ASP A 373 5.97 15.03 3.69
N ALA A 374 5.96 13.81 4.23
CA ALA A 374 5.15 12.70 3.75
C ALA A 374 3.86 12.46 4.57
N LEU A 375 3.60 13.27 5.60
CA LEU A 375 2.43 13.09 6.46
C LEU A 375 1.11 13.57 5.84
N ASP A 376 1.13 14.35 4.76
CA ASP A 376 -0.06 15.00 4.20
C ASP A 376 -0.11 14.87 2.67
N THR A 377 -1.13 14.18 2.14
CA THR A 377 -1.29 13.98 0.69
C THR A 377 -1.70 15.25 -0.06
N LEU A 378 -2.11 16.30 0.66
CA LEU A 378 -2.45 17.64 0.15
C LEU A 378 -1.42 18.70 0.59
N GLY A 379 -0.24 18.28 1.07
CA GLY A 379 0.85 19.15 1.54
C GLY A 379 1.55 20.03 0.48
N ASN A 380 1.07 20.05 -0.76
CA ASN A 380 1.64 20.65 -1.99
C ASN A 380 2.79 19.88 -2.63
N SER A 381 3.85 19.58 -1.87
CA SER A 381 5.03 18.94 -2.42
C SER A 381 5.59 17.91 -1.43
N PRO A 382 5.92 16.69 -1.88
CA PRO A 382 5.77 16.20 -3.27
C PRO A 382 4.32 15.82 -3.65
N PHE A 383 3.39 15.82 -2.68
CA PHE A 383 2.06 15.22 -2.87
C PHE A 383 0.97 16.23 -3.23
N CYS A 384 0.10 15.79 -4.15
CA CYS A 384 -1.20 16.40 -4.37
C CYS A 384 -2.20 15.36 -4.92
N TYR A 385 -2.75 14.54 -4.02
CA TYR A 385 -3.70 13.49 -4.39
C TYR A 385 -4.70 13.13 -3.28
N ILE A 386 -5.81 12.53 -3.71
CA ILE A 386 -6.88 11.97 -2.86
C ILE A 386 -7.28 10.57 -3.36
N TYR A 387 -8.16 9.92 -2.59
CA TYR A 387 -8.76 8.63 -2.92
C TYR A 387 -10.26 8.74 -3.14
N LEU A 388 -10.77 8.07 -4.20
CA LEU A 388 -12.20 7.90 -4.48
C LEU A 388 -12.52 6.44 -4.83
#